data_AF-A0A1B0BSY4-F1
#
_entry.id   AF-A0A1B0BSY4-F1
#
_cell.length_a   1.000
_cell.length_b   1.000
_cell.length_c   1.000
_cell.angle_alpha   90.00
_cell.angle_beta   90.00
_cell.angle_gamma   90.00
#
_symmetry.space_group_name_H-M   'P 1'
#
loop_
_entity.id
_entity.type
_entity.pdbx_description
1 polymer ?
#
loop_
_entity_poly.entity_id
_entity_poly.type
_entity_poly.pdbx_seq_one_letter_code
_entity_poly.pdbx_strand_id
1 'polypeptide(L)'
;MKSGIFCLLLMVIALNYALSCNPDGNNKPVCSQDNLNQPIRNFWDPTCYWLCGKAGEEPICERCMSSTMFDSAQGKCIPYYEWEWTPPCPFTEHN
;
A
#
# COMPACT_ATOMS: atom_id res chain seq x y z
N MET A 1 38.58 -1.66 2.94
CA MET A 1 37.82 -1.19 1.75
C MET A 1 36.79 -2.20 1.26
N LYS A 2 37.11 -3.50 1.11
CA LYS A 2 36.18 -4.53 0.59
C LYS A 2 34.98 -4.85 1.53
N SER A 3 35.20 -4.84 2.85
CA SER A 3 34.15 -5.16 3.84
C SER A 3 33.03 -4.12 3.92
N GLY A 4 33.36 -2.83 3.75
CA GLY A 4 32.36 -1.76 3.74
C GLY A 4 31.48 -1.78 2.49
N ILE A 5 32.07 -2.14 1.34
CA ILE A 5 31.36 -2.27 0.06
C ILE A 5 30.35 -3.43 0.12
N PHE A 6 30.71 -4.55 0.74
CA PHE A 6 29.82 -5.69 0.91
C PHE A 6 28.60 -5.36 1.79
N CYS A 7 28.81 -4.67 2.92
CA CYS A 7 27.69 -4.21 3.76
C CYS A 7 26.80 -3.18 3.03
N LEU A 8 27.38 -2.27 2.25
CA LEU A 8 26.62 -1.29 1.48
C LEU A 8 25.74 -1.97 0.43
N LEU A 9 26.28 -2.97 -0.28
CA LEU A 9 25.53 -3.74 -1.28
C LEU A 9 24.35 -4.49 -0.65
N LEU A 10 24.55 -5.14 0.50
CA LEU A 10 23.47 -5.82 1.22
C LEU A 10 22.38 -4.84 1.67
N MET A 11 22.76 -3.64 2.12
CA MET A 11 21.81 -2.61 2.55
C MET A 11 21.01 -2.06 1.37
N VAL A 12 21.65 -1.84 0.22
CA VAL A 12 20.98 -1.40 -1.02
C VAL A 12 19.99 -2.48 -1.51
N ILE A 13 20.39 -3.75 -1.49
CA ILE A 13 19.51 -4.85 -1.88
C ILE A 13 18.30 -4.93 -0.93
N ALA A 14 18.51 -4.85 0.39
CA ALA A 14 17.42 -4.86 1.37
C ALA A 14 16.46 -3.67 1.22
N LEU A 15 16.97 -2.48 0.92
CA LEU A 15 16.16 -1.29 0.62
C LEU A 15 15.31 -1.48 -0.64
N ASN A 16 15.85 -2.11 -1.69
CA ASN A 16 15.09 -2.39 -2.91
C ASN A 16 13.94 -3.38 -2.66
N TYR A 17 14.14 -4.39 -1.81
CA TYR A 17 13.05 -5.29 -1.42
C TYR A 17 11.98 -4.59 -0.57
N ALA A 18 12.39 -3.73 0.38
CA ALA A 18 11.45 -2.95 1.20
C ALA A 18 10.62 -1.95 0.38
N LEU A 19 11.15 -1.49 -0.76
CA LEU A 19 10.47 -0.62 -1.73
C LEU A 19 9.76 -1.39 -2.85
N SER A 20 9.90 -2.72 -2.90
CA SER A 20 9.26 -3.54 -3.93
C SER A 20 7.77 -3.68 -3.62
N CYS A 21 6.94 -3.18 -4.53
CA CYS A 21 5.50 -3.40 -4.48
C CYS A 21 5.22 -4.88 -4.73
N ASN A 22 4.45 -5.53 -3.85
CA ASN A 22 4.01 -6.92 -4.02
C ASN A 22 2.64 -6.94 -4.73
N PRO A 23 2.57 -7.21 -6.05
CA PRO A 23 1.32 -7.19 -6.78
C PRO A 23 0.36 -8.29 -6.31
N ASP A 24 0.87 -9.43 -5.84
CA ASP A 24 0.05 -10.57 -5.38
C ASP A 24 -0.52 -10.35 -3.96
N GLY A 25 -0.05 -9.33 -3.24
CA GLY A 25 -0.55 -8.94 -1.92
C GLY A 25 -1.76 -8.01 -2.00
N ASN A 26 -2.38 -7.71 -0.86
CA ASN A 26 -3.54 -6.80 -0.77
C ASN A 26 -3.19 -5.39 -0.27
N ASN A 27 -1.90 -5.05 -0.26
CA ASN A 27 -1.36 -3.79 0.26
C ASN A 27 -1.72 -3.48 1.73
N LYS A 28 -1.88 -4.52 2.54
CA LYS A 28 -2.09 -4.36 3.97
C LYS A 28 -0.84 -3.75 4.61
N PRO A 29 -0.93 -2.57 5.24
CA PRO A 29 0.21 -1.90 5.85
C PRO A 29 0.57 -2.54 7.19
N VAL A 30 1.82 -2.33 7.61
CA VAL A 30 2.19 -2.45 9.03
C VAL A 30 1.91 -1.09 9.69
N CYS A 31 1.13 -1.08 10.76
CA CYS A 31 0.80 0.18 11.43
C CYS A 31 1.99 0.73 12.22
N SER A 32 2.40 1.95 11.90
CA SER A 32 3.43 2.73 12.59
C SER A 32 2.87 4.08 13.02
N GLN A 33 3.68 4.94 13.63
CA GLN A 33 3.26 6.32 13.94
C GLN A 33 3.02 7.16 12.67
N ASP A 34 3.60 6.77 11.54
CA ASP A 34 3.62 7.56 10.31
C ASP A 34 2.36 7.39 9.45
N ASN A 35 1.59 6.32 9.66
CA ASN A 35 0.42 5.97 8.84
C ASN A 35 -0.88 5.87 9.65
N LEU A 36 -0.90 6.39 10.88
CA LEU A 36 -2.12 6.43 11.68
C LEU A 36 -3.17 7.30 11.02
N ASN A 37 -4.41 6.80 11.00
CA ASN A 37 -5.57 7.45 10.39
C ASN A 37 -5.40 7.81 8.90
N GLN A 38 -4.40 7.25 8.22
CA GLN A 38 -4.22 7.41 6.79
C GLN A 38 -4.95 6.28 6.06
N PRO A 39 -5.90 6.59 5.17
CA PRO A 39 -6.58 5.57 4.39
C PRO A 39 -5.62 5.03 3.32
N ILE A 40 -5.39 3.73 3.34
CA ILE A 40 -4.47 3.03 2.44
C ILE A 40 -5.28 2.08 1.56
N ARG A 41 -5.12 2.18 0.24
CA ARG A 41 -5.86 1.35 -0.72
C ARG A 41 -5.58 -0.12 -0.49
N ASN A 42 -6.65 -0.92 -0.40
CA ASN A 42 -6.56 -2.36 -0.62
C ASN A 42 -6.45 -2.62 -2.13
N PHE A 43 -5.49 -3.43 -2.55
CA PHE A 43 -5.26 -3.69 -3.97
C PHE A 43 -6.41 -4.41 -4.67
N TRP A 44 -7.14 -5.27 -3.97
CA TRP A 44 -8.07 -6.22 -4.58
C TRP A 44 -9.51 -6.05 -4.12
N ASP A 45 -9.74 -5.40 -2.97
CA ASP A 45 -11.08 -5.07 -2.48
C ASP A 45 -11.29 -3.54 -2.50
N PRO A 46 -11.93 -2.99 -3.54
CA PRO A 46 -12.20 -1.56 -3.62
C PRO A 46 -13.33 -1.10 -2.70
N THR A 47 -14.04 -2.02 -2.04
CA THR A 47 -15.13 -1.66 -1.12
C THR A 47 -14.64 -1.37 0.29
N CYS A 48 -13.32 -1.43 0.54
CA CYS A 48 -12.71 -0.98 1.77
C CYS A 48 -11.33 -0.34 1.54
N TYR A 49 -10.84 0.33 2.57
CA TYR A 49 -9.45 0.76 2.68
C TYR A 49 -8.86 0.28 4.00
N TRP A 50 -7.55 0.07 4.02
CA TRP A 50 -6.82 -0.20 5.24
C TRP A 50 -6.72 1.08 6.07
N LEU A 51 -6.99 0.96 7.37
CA LEU A 51 -6.86 2.06 8.31
C LEU A 51 -6.12 1.58 9.56
N CYS A 52 -5.06 2.30 9.91
CA CYS A 52 -4.32 2.09 11.14
C CYS A 52 -4.86 3.00 12.23
N GLY A 53 -5.47 2.43 13.28
CA GLY A 53 -5.89 3.19 14.46
C GLY A 53 -4.75 3.44 15.44
N LYS A 54 -3.80 2.50 15.54
CA LYS A 54 -2.67 2.56 16.47
C LYS A 54 -1.46 1.80 15.96
N ALA A 55 -0.27 2.28 16.33
CA ALA A 55 1.00 1.67 15.91
C ALA A 55 1.18 0.29 16.56
N GLY A 56 1.68 -0.66 15.77
CA GLY A 56 1.88 -2.05 16.20
C GLY A 56 0.61 -2.90 16.23
N GLU A 57 -0.56 -2.34 15.94
CA GLU A 57 -1.81 -3.08 15.80
C GLU A 57 -2.08 -3.47 14.34
N GLU A 58 -3.00 -4.42 14.17
CA GLU A 58 -3.47 -4.84 12.85
C GLU A 58 -4.37 -3.75 12.25
N PRO A 59 -4.16 -3.33 10.98
CA PRO A 59 -5.06 -2.41 10.32
C PRO A 59 -6.42 -3.06 10.07
N ILE A 60 -7.47 -2.24 10.15
CA ILE A 60 -8.83 -2.65 9.79
C ILE A 60 -9.10 -2.35 8.32
N CYS A 61 -9.91 -3.19 7.67
CA CYS A 61 -10.45 -2.94 6.33
C CYS A 61 -11.78 -2.18 6.52
N GLU A 62 -11.68 -0.86 6.60
CA GLU A 62 -12.80 0.06 6.85
C GLU A 62 -13.67 0.13 5.59
N ARG A 63 -14.94 -0.24 5.72
CA ARG A 63 -15.86 -0.41 4.58
C ARG A 63 -16.36 0.94 4.08
N CYS A 64 -16.36 1.10 2.75
CA CYS A 64 -17.10 2.15 2.09
C CYS A 64 -18.62 1.91 2.23
N MET A 65 -19.40 2.99 2.14
CA MET A 65 -20.86 2.88 2.10
C MET A 65 -21.32 2.09 0.86
N SER A 66 -22.52 1.53 0.91
CA SER A 66 -23.13 0.85 -0.23
C SER A 66 -23.06 1.69 -1.51
N SER A 67 -22.77 1.04 -2.63
CA SER A 67 -22.62 1.67 -3.96
C SER A 67 -21.46 2.67 -4.08
N THR A 68 -20.49 2.65 -3.16
CA THR A 68 -19.26 3.43 -3.24
C THR A 68 -18.01 2.54 -3.19
N MET A 69 -16.91 3.01 -3.76
CA MET A 69 -15.62 2.34 -3.81
C MET A 69 -14.51 3.32 -3.44
N PHE A 70 -13.47 2.85 -2.76
CA PHE A 70 -12.35 3.68 -2.33
C PHE A 70 -11.49 4.07 -3.52
N ASP A 71 -11.38 5.37 -3.75
CA ASP A 71 -10.46 5.96 -4.71
C ASP A 71 -9.23 6.53 -3.98
N SER A 72 -8.06 5.98 -4.30
CA SER A 72 -6.81 6.40 -3.67
C SER A 72 -6.32 7.76 -4.12
N ALA A 73 -6.68 8.21 -5.31
CA ALA A 73 -6.29 9.53 -5.80
C ALA A 73 -7.00 10.65 -5.02
N GLN A 74 -8.27 10.44 -4.66
CA GLN A 74 -9.05 11.37 -3.85
C GLN A 74 -9.01 11.07 -2.35
N GLY A 75 -8.51 9.91 -1.94
CA GLY A 75 -8.43 9.49 -0.53
C GLY A 75 -9.80 9.29 0.13
N LYS A 76 -10.82 8.93 -0.64
CA LYS A 76 -12.21 8.78 -0.15
C LYS A 76 -12.99 7.75 -0.95
N CYS A 77 -14.11 7.29 -0.39
CA CYS A 77 -15.08 6.49 -1.12
C CYS A 77 -15.87 7.38 -2.09
N ILE A 78 -15.93 6.98 -3.36
CA ILE A 78 -16.66 7.67 -4.44
C ILE A 78 -17.72 6.73 -5.02
N PRO A 79 -18.75 7.23 -5.74
CA PRO A 79 -19.75 6.37 -6.37
C PRO A 79 -19.10 5.34 -7.30
N TYR A 80 -19.61 4.10 -7.30
CA TYR A 80 -19.01 2.99 -8.05
C TYR A 80 -18.89 3.26 -9.57
N TYR A 81 -19.77 4.09 -10.13
CA TYR A 81 -19.79 4.42 -11.55
C TYR A 81 -18.74 5.49 -11.95
N GLU A 82 -18.13 6.17 -10.96
CA GLU A 82 -17.00 7.09 -11.15
C GLU A 82 -15.65 6.42 -10.85
N TRP A 83 -15.68 5.21 -10.29
CA TRP A 83 -14.48 4.52 -9.85
C TRP A 83 -13.80 3.80 -11.01
N GLU A 84 -12.48 3.93 -11.08
CA GLU A 84 -11.65 3.28 -12.08
C GLU A 84 -10.65 2.31 -11.44
N TRP A 85 -10.47 1.15 -12.08
CA TRP A 85 -9.50 0.16 -11.63
C TRP A 85 -8.07 0.66 -11.81
N THR A 86 -7.28 0.61 -10.73
CA THR A 86 -5.84 0.87 -10.75
C THR A 86 -5.06 -0.42 -10.48
N PRO A 87 -4.08 -0.79 -11.32
CA PRO A 87 -3.20 -1.92 -11.06
C PRO A 87 -2.53 -1.83 -9.67
N PRO A 88 -2.31 -2.96 -8.97
CA PRO A 88 -1.65 -3.01 -7.66
C PRO A 88 -0.32 -2.26 -7.61
N CYS A 89 0.52 -2.46 -8.62
CA CYS A 89 1.85 -1.88 -8.70
C CYS A 89 2.01 -1.08 -10.00
N PRO A 90 2.84 -0.02 -10.01
CA PRO A 90 3.22 0.63 -11.25
C PRO A 90 3.85 -0.39 -12.21
N PHE A 91 3.50 -0.31 -13.49
CA PHE A 91 4.26 -1.04 -14.51
C PHE A 91 5.67 -0.48 -14.52
N THR A 92 6.63 -1.24 -14.01
CA THR A 92 8.04 -0.98 -14.29
C THR A 92 8.30 -1.63 -15.64
N GLU A 93 8.55 -0.82 -16.67
CA GLU A 93 9.04 -1.36 -17.94
C GLU A 93 10.41 -1.99 -17.68
N HIS A 94 10.43 -3.32 -17.52
CA HIS A 94 11.65 -4.10 -17.66
C HIS A 94 11.99 -4.17 -19.16
N ASN A 95 12.69 -3.15 -19.66
CA ASN A 95 13.48 -3.24 -20.90
C ASN A 95 14.82 -3.92 -20.61
#